data_AF-A0A7K4FQN6-F1
#
_entry.id   AF-A0A7K4FQN6-F1
#
_cell.length_a   1.000
_cell.length_b   1.000
_cell.length_c   1.000
_cell.angle_alpha   90.00
_cell.angle_beta   90.00
_cell.angle_gamma   90.00
#
_symmetry.space_group_name_H-M   'P 1'
#
loop_
_entity.id
_entity.type
_entity.pdbx_description
1 polymer ?
#
loop_
_entity_poly.entity_id
_entity_poly.type
_entity_poly.pdbx_seq_one_letter_code
_entity_poly.pdbx_strand_id
1 'polypeptide(L)'
;MLTKSAGYKLFWAGRYLERIENVCRMSIMAYKNGLSLDQVAKELYLSGEKELVSYLLSSLTLLREDLRQLGDEAIISALAVMESRLNMKQRGIKYFEDVLNSAIFLGDSIEKYFSAGEMFSTQRQDEVEPK
;
A
#
# COMPACT_ATOMS: atom_id res chain seq x y z
N MET A 1 8.84 23.92 -4.34
CA MET A 1 8.26 22.71 -3.70
C MET A 1 9.30 22.14 -2.76
N LEU A 2 8.99 21.94 -1.48
CA LEU A 2 9.89 21.26 -0.55
C LEU A 2 9.98 19.79 -0.97
N THR A 3 11.19 19.30 -1.26
CA THR A 3 11.45 17.89 -1.54
C THR A 3 11.26 17.08 -0.26
N LYS A 4 10.22 16.25 -0.20
CA LYS A 4 9.97 15.32 0.91
C LYS A 4 11.15 14.34 1.04
N SER A 5 11.56 14.03 2.27
CA SER A 5 12.62 13.03 2.54
C SER A 5 12.18 11.62 2.15
N ALA A 6 13.14 10.72 1.93
CA ALA A 6 12.85 9.30 1.64
C ALA A 6 12.07 8.64 2.78
N GLY A 7 12.44 8.90 4.04
CA GLY A 7 11.71 8.38 5.21
C GLY A 7 10.28 8.89 5.31
N TYR A 8 10.01 10.16 4.98
CA TYR A 8 8.64 10.69 4.94
C TYR A 8 7.80 9.96 3.89
N LYS A 9 8.34 9.75 2.68
CA LYS A 9 7.63 9.05 1.60
C LYS A 9 7.37 7.60 1.97
N LEU A 10 8.35 6.91 2.56
CA LEU A 10 8.19 5.54 3.02
C LEU A 10 7.09 5.42 4.09
N PHE A 11 7.10 6.33 5.07
CA PHE A 11 6.06 6.39 6.09
C PHE A 11 4.66 6.51 5.46
N TRP A 12 4.48 7.46 4.54
CA TRP A 12 3.18 7.66 3.89
C TRP A 12 2.80 6.53 2.95
N ALA A 13 3.75 5.96 2.21
CA ALA A 13 3.55 4.75 1.41
C ALA A 13 3.00 3.61 2.27
N GLY A 14 3.58 3.36 3.45
CA GLY A 14 3.06 2.39 4.41
C GLY A 14 1.61 2.67 4.83
N ARG A 15 1.28 3.94 5.12
CA ARG A 15 -0.09 4.34 5.51
C ARG A 15 -1.10 4.18 4.37
N TYR A 16 -0.71 4.45 3.13
CA TYR A 16 -1.59 4.25 1.98
C TYR A 16 -1.80 2.76 1.68
N LEU A 17 -0.76 1.94 1.84
CA LEU A 17 -0.85 0.50 1.67
C LEU A 17 -1.77 -0.13 2.73
N GLU A 18 -1.56 0.20 4.00
CA GLU A 18 -2.39 -0.25 5.13
C GLU A 18 -3.87 0.11 4.93
N ARG A 19 -4.15 1.32 4.45
CA ARG A 19 -5.51 1.74 4.11
C ARG A 19 -6.14 0.86 3.05
N ILE A 20 -5.41 0.55 1.98
CA ILE A 20 -5.92 -0.32 0.90
C ILE A 20 -6.19 -1.73 1.44
N GLU A 21 -5.28 -2.28 2.24
CA GLU A 21 -5.49 -3.57 2.89
C GLU A 21 -6.73 -3.58 3.77
N ASN A 22 -6.89 -2.58 4.64
CA ASN A 22 -8.01 -2.51 5.58
C ASN A 22 -9.36 -2.45 4.85
N VAL A 23 -9.46 -1.61 3.82
CA VAL A 23 -10.68 -1.53 3.00
C VAL A 23 -10.97 -2.86 2.32
N CYS A 24 -9.96 -3.55 1.80
CA CYS A 24 -10.15 -4.86 1.17
C CYS A 24 -10.59 -5.93 2.19
N ARG A 25 -9.94 -6.00 3.36
CA ARG A 25 -10.30 -6.94 4.44
C ARG A 25 -11.73 -6.71 4.93
N MET A 26 -12.11 -5.45 5.15
CA MET A 26 -13.48 -5.09 5.52
C MET A 26 -14.50 -5.51 4.45
N SER A 27 -14.18 -5.23 3.18
CA SER A 27 -15.04 -5.59 2.05
C SER A 27 -15.19 -7.11 1.91
N ILE A 28 -14.11 -7.88 2.04
CA ILE A 28 -14.14 -9.35 2.03
C ILE A 28 -14.99 -9.86 3.19
N MET A 29 -14.82 -9.31 4.40
CA MET A 29 -15.60 -9.72 5.57
C MET A 29 -17.08 -9.41 5.39
N ALA A 30 -17.43 -8.26 4.83
CA ALA A 30 -18.80 -7.90 4.49
C ALA A 30 -19.41 -8.90 3.51
N TYR A 31 -18.73 -9.22 2.41
CA TYR A 31 -19.17 -10.24 1.46
C TYR A 31 -19.43 -11.60 2.11
N LYS A 32 -18.51 -12.06 2.97
CA LYS A 32 -18.64 -13.34 3.66
C LYS A 32 -19.83 -13.38 4.62
N ASN A 33 -20.23 -12.23 5.15
CA ASN A 33 -21.36 -12.09 6.07
C ASN A 33 -22.68 -11.70 5.35
N GLY A 34 -22.70 -11.68 4.02
CA GLY A 34 -23.90 -11.28 3.26
C GLY A 34 -24.24 -9.79 3.36
N LEU A 35 -23.28 -8.96 3.76
CA LEU A 35 -23.43 -7.51 3.84
C LEU A 35 -23.06 -6.86 2.50
N SER A 36 -23.69 -5.73 2.22
CA SER A 36 -23.42 -4.93 1.02
C SER A 36 -22.16 -4.07 1.18
N LEU A 37 -21.51 -3.74 0.06
CA LEU A 37 -20.39 -2.79 0.06
C LEU A 37 -20.80 -1.36 0.42
N ASP A 38 -22.07 -1.00 0.24
CA ASP A 38 -22.59 0.30 0.67
C ASP A 38 -22.56 0.44 2.20
N GLN A 39 -22.72 -0.66 2.94
CA GLN A 39 -22.53 -0.65 4.39
C GLN A 39 -21.07 -0.40 4.75
N VAL A 40 -20.13 -1.07 4.07
CA VAL A 40 -18.70 -0.85 4.26
C VAL A 40 -18.32 0.60 3.94
N ALA A 41 -18.85 1.15 2.85
CA ALA A 41 -18.65 2.53 2.45
C ALA A 41 -19.16 3.49 3.53
N LYS A 42 -20.36 3.25 4.08
CA LYS A 42 -20.96 4.08 5.14
C LYS A 42 -20.13 4.09 6.43
N GLU A 43 -19.61 2.94 6.86
CA GLU A 43 -18.71 2.86 8.03
C GLU A 43 -17.40 3.64 7.82
N LEU A 44 -17.01 3.86 6.56
CA LEU A 44 -15.86 4.67 6.18
C LEU A 44 -16.24 6.12 5.82
N TYR A 45 -17.48 6.53 6.11
CA TYR A 45 -18.01 7.86 5.78
C TYR A 45 -18.02 8.18 4.27
N LEU A 46 -18.22 7.16 3.44
CA LEU A 46 -18.34 7.26 1.98
C LEU A 46 -19.80 7.06 1.55
N SER A 47 -20.16 7.62 0.40
CA SER A 47 -21.52 7.63 -0.17
C SER A 47 -21.97 6.31 -0.81
N GLY A 48 -21.06 5.35 -0.99
CA GLY A 48 -21.38 4.02 -1.51
C GLY A 48 -20.19 3.33 -2.18
N GLU A 49 -20.46 2.19 -2.83
CA GLU A 49 -19.42 1.36 -3.47
C GLU A 49 -18.55 2.15 -4.47
N LYS A 50 -19.16 3.05 -5.25
CA LYS A 50 -18.41 3.84 -6.25
C LYS A 50 -17.35 4.71 -5.59
N GLU A 51 -17.69 5.36 -4.47
CA GLU A 51 -16.74 6.19 -3.74
C GLU A 51 -15.72 5.35 -2.98
N LEU A 52 -16.10 4.18 -2.48
CA LEU A 52 -15.19 3.19 -1.90
C LEU A 52 -14.07 2.79 -2.88
N VAL A 53 -14.44 2.48 -4.11
CA VAL A 53 -13.45 2.15 -5.17
C VAL A 53 -12.63 3.37 -5.55
N SER A 54 -13.25 4.55 -5.64
CA SER A 54 -12.51 5.80 -5.88
C SER A 54 -11.48 6.08 -4.78
N TYR A 55 -11.82 5.79 -3.53
CA TYR A 55 -10.95 5.97 -2.37
C TYR A 55 -9.72 5.05 -2.43
N LEU A 56 -9.92 3.79 -2.85
CA LEU A 56 -8.82 2.86 -3.11
C LEU A 56 -7.91 3.37 -4.25
N LEU A 57 -8.48 3.85 -5.37
CA LEU A 57 -7.72 4.41 -6.50
C LEU A 57 -6.92 5.65 -6.12
N SER A 58 -7.50 6.56 -5.33
CA SER A 58 -6.79 7.73 -4.82
C SER A 58 -5.64 7.34 -3.89
N SER A 59 -5.84 6.33 -3.05
CA SER A 59 -4.80 5.83 -2.15
C SER A 59 -3.64 5.19 -2.92
N LEU A 60 -3.94 4.41 -3.96
CA LEU A 60 -2.93 3.85 -4.86
C LEU A 60 -2.16 4.95 -5.61
N THR A 61 -2.85 6.01 -6.05
CA THR A 61 -2.20 7.13 -6.74
C THR A 61 -1.13 7.78 -5.86
N LEU A 62 -1.44 8.05 -4.59
CA LEU A 62 -0.50 8.63 -3.63
C LEU A 62 0.63 7.65 -3.30
N LEU A 63 0.30 6.38 -3.06
CA LEU A 63 1.27 5.31 -2.82
C LEU A 63 2.32 5.24 -3.94
N ARG A 64 1.87 5.30 -5.19
CA ARG A 64 2.72 5.26 -6.37
C ARG A 64 3.66 6.47 -6.47
N GLU A 65 3.17 7.65 -6.14
CA GLU A 65 3.99 8.88 -6.17
C GLU A 65 5.14 8.82 -5.16
N ASP A 66 4.88 8.24 -3.98
CA ASP A 66 5.88 8.06 -2.93
C ASP A 66 6.88 6.95 -3.28
N LEU A 67 6.43 5.85 -3.89
CA LEU A 67 7.26 4.68 -4.19
C LEU A 67 8.07 4.76 -5.50
N ARG A 68 7.57 5.43 -6.56
CA ARG A 68 8.29 5.55 -7.84
C ARG A 68 9.70 6.14 -7.71
N GLN A 69 9.93 6.92 -6.67
CA GLN A 69 11.19 7.58 -6.41
C GLN A 69 12.26 6.65 -5.82
N LEU A 70 11.87 5.45 -5.35
CA LEU A 70 12.80 4.43 -4.89
C LEU A 70 13.54 3.76 -6.05
N GLY A 71 12.97 3.80 -7.27
CA GLY A 71 13.61 3.31 -8.48
C GLY A 71 13.86 1.79 -8.54
N ASP A 72 13.30 1.03 -7.60
CA ASP A 72 13.49 -0.42 -7.51
C ASP A 72 12.53 -1.19 -8.45
N GLU A 73 13.09 -2.10 -9.24
CA GLU A 73 12.32 -2.86 -10.25
C GLU A 73 11.26 -3.78 -9.62
N ALA A 74 11.56 -4.39 -8.46
CA ALA A 74 10.61 -5.28 -7.79
C ALA A 74 9.43 -4.50 -7.24
N ILE A 75 9.67 -3.34 -6.61
CA ILE A 75 8.63 -2.42 -6.15
C ILE A 75 7.79 -1.90 -7.33
N ILE A 76 8.42 -1.49 -8.43
CA ILE A 76 7.72 -1.01 -9.63
C ILE A 76 6.85 -2.11 -10.24
N SER A 77 7.35 -3.34 -10.29
CA SER A 77 6.59 -4.50 -10.78
C SER A 77 5.39 -4.80 -9.89
N ALA A 78 5.58 -4.83 -8.57
CA ALA A 78 4.50 -5.04 -7.61
C ALA A 78 3.43 -3.94 -7.67
N LEU A 79 3.82 -2.68 -7.84
CA LEU A 79 2.91 -1.56 -8.09
C LEU A 79 2.08 -1.77 -9.36
N ALA A 80 2.69 -2.20 -10.47
CA ALA A 80 1.98 -2.43 -11.72
C ALA A 80 0.95 -3.56 -11.60
N VAL A 81 1.28 -4.62 -10.85
CA VAL A 81 0.33 -5.70 -10.53
C VAL A 81 -0.86 -5.13 -9.75
N MET A 82 -0.62 -4.34 -8.71
CA MET A 82 -1.66 -3.72 -7.91
C MET A 82 -2.54 -2.76 -8.72
N GLU A 83 -1.93 -1.92 -9.56
CA GLU A 83 -2.64 -1.06 -10.52
C GLU A 83 -3.55 -1.87 -11.44
N SER A 84 -3.08 -3.00 -11.97
CA SER A 84 -3.90 -3.88 -12.81
C SER A 84 -5.12 -4.42 -12.05
N ARG A 85 -4.94 -4.89 -10.81
CA ARG A 85 -6.05 -5.44 -10.00
C ARG A 85 -7.10 -4.39 -9.66
N LEU A 86 -6.65 -3.20 -9.26
CA LEU A 86 -7.56 -2.11 -8.88
C LEU A 86 -8.38 -1.55 -10.05
N ASN A 87 -7.90 -1.71 -11.29
CA ASN A 87 -8.60 -1.29 -12.51
C ASN A 87 -9.55 -2.35 -13.09
N MET A 88 -9.70 -3.51 -12.44
CA MET A 88 -10.64 -4.54 -12.89
C MET A 88 -12.08 -4.03 -12.85
N LYS A 89 -12.82 -4.23 -13.95
CA LYS A 89 -14.23 -3.81 -14.05
C LYS A 89 -15.18 -4.67 -13.24
N GLN A 90 -14.86 -5.96 -13.09
CA GLN A 90 -15.69 -6.90 -12.35
C GLN A 90 -15.41 -6.72 -10.85
N ARG A 91 -16.45 -6.32 -10.12
CA ARG A 91 -16.39 -6.07 -8.68
C ARG A 91 -17.15 -7.19 -7.96
N GLY A 92 -16.58 -7.69 -6.89
CA GLY A 92 -17.05 -8.86 -6.14
C GLY A 92 -16.03 -9.27 -5.09
N ILE A 93 -16.29 -10.34 -4.34
CA ILE A 93 -15.33 -10.81 -3.32
C ILE A 93 -13.92 -11.04 -3.89
N LYS A 94 -13.84 -11.68 -5.06
CA LYS A 94 -12.58 -11.96 -5.76
C LYS A 94 -11.79 -10.70 -6.11
N TYR A 95 -12.48 -9.61 -6.45
CA TYR A 95 -11.82 -8.33 -6.72
C TYR A 95 -11.04 -7.84 -5.49
N PHE A 96 -11.66 -7.87 -4.31
CA PHE A 96 -10.99 -7.43 -3.09
C PHE A 96 -9.92 -8.41 -2.63
N GLU A 97 -10.09 -9.71 -2.87
CA GLU A 97 -9.05 -10.72 -2.62
C GLU A 97 -7.83 -10.49 -3.51
N ASP A 98 -8.04 -10.26 -4.82
CA ASP A 98 -6.97 -9.99 -5.77
C ASP A 98 -6.22 -8.69 -5.43
N VAL A 99 -6.94 -7.62 -5.06
CA VAL A 99 -6.33 -6.36 -4.61
C VAL A 99 -5.56 -6.56 -3.30
N LEU A 100 -6.13 -7.25 -2.31
CA LEU A 100 -5.46 -7.52 -1.03
C LEU A 100 -4.16 -8.31 -1.24
N ASN A 101 -4.19 -9.36 -2.05
CA ASN A 101 -3.00 -10.16 -2.36
C ASN A 101 -1.92 -9.32 -3.06
N SER A 102 -2.32 -8.41 -3.96
CA SER A 102 -1.36 -7.50 -4.60
C SER A 102 -0.79 -6.45 -3.65
N ALA A 103 -1.57 -6.00 -2.65
CA ALA A 103 -1.09 -5.10 -1.61
C ALA A 103 -0.05 -5.79 -0.71
N ILE A 104 -0.32 -7.02 -0.28
CA ILE A 104 0.63 -7.84 0.50
C ILE A 104 1.92 -8.05 -0.30
N PHE A 105 1.81 -8.42 -1.58
CA PHE A 105 2.98 -8.60 -2.44
C PHE A 105 3.82 -7.31 -2.59
N LEU A 106 3.17 -6.14 -2.66
CA LEU A 106 3.86 -4.86 -2.66
C LEU A 106 4.54 -4.57 -1.31
N GLY A 107 3.86 -4.85 -0.19
CA GLY A 107 4.42 -4.76 1.15
C GLY A 107 5.69 -5.60 1.32
N ASP A 108 5.63 -6.87 0.92
CA ASP A 108 6.78 -7.79 0.93
C ASP A 108 7.95 -7.27 0.08
N SER A 109 7.64 -6.65 -1.06
CA SER A 109 8.67 -6.09 -1.96
C SER A 109 9.34 -4.86 -1.35
N ILE A 110 8.57 -3.99 -0.69
CA ILE A 110 9.08 -2.85 0.07
C ILE A 110 9.96 -3.34 1.23
N GLU A 111 9.47 -4.30 2.02
CA GLU A 111 10.23 -4.84 3.16
C GLU A 111 11.55 -5.47 2.72
N LYS A 112 11.55 -6.23 1.61
CA LYS A 112 12.78 -6.81 1.03
C LYS A 112 13.77 -5.74 0.59
N TYR A 113 13.30 -4.66 -0.06
CA TYR A 113 14.16 -3.55 -0.46
C TYR A 113 14.88 -2.93 0.74
N PHE A 114 14.17 -2.69 1.85
CA PHE A 114 14.75 -2.15 3.08
C PHE A 114 15.52 -3.15 3.93
N SER A 115 15.26 -4.45 3.77
CA SER A 115 16.03 -5.50 4.43
C SER A 115 17.34 -5.80 3.70
N ALA A 116 17.37 -5.64 2.38
CA ALA A 116 18.54 -5.84 1.54
C ALA A 116 19.48 -4.64 1.54
N GLY A 117 18.95 -3.41 1.67
CA GLY A 117 19.74 -2.23 1.97
C GLY A 117 19.93 -2.10 3.47
N GLU A 118 21.15 -2.23 3.98
CA GLU A 118 21.48 -1.99 5.40
C GLU A 118 21.10 -0.57 5.85
N MET A 119 19.82 -0.29 6.12
CA MET A 119 19.38 0.95 6.76
C MET A 119 19.60 0.91 8.28
N PHE A 120 20.14 -0.20 8.78
CA PHE A 120 20.72 -0.36 10.11
C PHE A 120 22.16 -0.86 10.06
N SER A 121 22.97 -0.46 9.07
CA SER A 121 24.38 -0.22 9.41
C SER A 121 24.38 1.02 10.31
N THR A 122 24.00 0.79 11.59
CA THR A 122 24.57 1.57 12.67
C THR A 122 26.05 1.54 12.34
N GLN A 123 26.61 2.68 11.93
CA GLN A 123 28.05 2.86 11.96
C GLN A 123 28.43 2.31 13.33
N ARG A 124 29.08 1.15 13.36
CA ARG A 124 29.85 0.77 14.53
C ARG A 124 30.67 2.02 14.76
N GLN A 125 30.38 2.70 15.85
CA GLN A 125 31.29 3.71 16.37
C GLN A 125 32.54 2.90 16.64
N ASP A 126 33.39 2.79 15.62
CA ASP A 126 34.73 2.29 15.76
C ASP A 126 35.38 3.29 16.70
N GLU A 127 35.41 2.85 17.95
CA GLU A 127 36.39 3.15 18.98
C GLU A 127 37.34 4.27 18.55
N VAL A 128 37.02 5.50 18.98
CA VAL A 128 38.02 6.55 19.04
C VAL A 128 39.00 6.10 20.14
N GLU A 129 40.05 5.38 19.75
CA GLU A 129 41.19 5.13 20.62
C GLU A 129 41.76 6.50 21.03
N PRO A 130 41.80 6.83 22.33
CA PRO A 130 42.48 8.04 22.77
C PRO A 130 43.98 7.86 22.59
N LYS A 131 44.62 8.78 21.86
CA LYS A 131 46.07 8.93 21.81
C LYS A 131 46.65 9.39 23.14
#